data_AF-A0A6N6WLM4-F1
#
_entry.id   AF-A0A6N6WLM4-F1
#
_cell.length_a   1.000
_cell.length_b   1.000
_cell.length_c   1.000
_cell.angle_alpha   90.00
_cell.angle_beta   90.00
_cell.angle_gamma   90.00
#
_symmetry.space_group_name_H-M   'P 1'
#
loop_
_entity.id
_entity.type
_entity.pdbx_description
1 polymer ?
#
loop_
_entity_poly.entity_id
_entity_poly.type
_entity_poly.pdbx_seq_one_letter_code
_entity_poly.pdbx_strand_id
1 'polypeptide(L)'
;MSKQGAYVKIRITEKLSRGTRYRINSWNKSREPLRTLAPTGKLALFVEQQGTGHTELADLPGQLLENQFERVLAAIDNRHQGSIRRVAEWAELERKSKETESRRQEEERQRKEALRKAEEESQRREVLISEVENWRLAVLIRAYLAMLDNQIGSGARPADAYSTWREWALTVADDLDPTRRRAAFRAPPDLG
;
A
#
# COMPACT_ATOMS: atom_id res chain seq x y z
N MET A 1 -15.74 22.77 2.25
CA MET A 1 -16.97 22.02 1.93
C MET A 1 -16.71 21.18 0.68
N SER A 2 -16.48 19.89 0.84
CA SER A 2 -16.34 18.95 -0.28
C SER A 2 -17.74 18.67 -0.83
N LYS A 3 -18.10 19.28 -1.96
CA LYS A 3 -19.38 19.02 -2.62
C LYS A 3 -19.26 17.70 -3.37
N GLN A 4 -19.75 16.62 -2.77
CA GLN A 4 -19.71 15.25 -3.31
C GLN A 4 -20.65 15.00 -4.52
N GLY A 5 -21.33 16.03 -5.01
CA GLY A 5 -22.29 15.93 -6.12
C GLY A 5 -21.98 16.87 -7.27
N ALA A 6 -22.73 16.73 -8.36
CA ALA A 6 -22.68 17.66 -9.48
C ALA A 6 -23.11 19.06 -9.02
N TYR A 7 -22.35 20.09 -9.38
CA TYR A 7 -22.70 21.46 -9.04
C TYR A 7 -22.13 22.46 -10.03
N VAL A 8 -22.81 23.60 -10.10
CA VAL A 8 -22.35 24.81 -10.78
C VAL A 8 -22.21 25.90 -9.75
N LYS A 9 -21.21 26.78 -9.90
CA LYS A 9 -21.04 27.96 -9.06
C LYS A 9 -21.28 29.19 -9.91
N ILE A 10 -22.15 30.07 -9.42
CA ILE A 10 -22.50 31.30 -10.09
C ILE A 10 -21.83 32.45 -9.36
N ARG A 11 -21.20 33.36 -10.11
CA ARG A 11 -20.61 34.58 -9.59
C ARG A 11 -21.05 35.76 -10.46
N ILE A 12 -21.56 36.81 -9.84
CA ILE A 12 -21.95 38.05 -10.52
C ILE A 12 -20.97 39.14 -10.11
N THR A 13 -20.52 39.95 -11.06
CA THR A 13 -19.68 41.11 -10.80
C THR A 13 -20.11 42.29 -11.65
N GLU A 14 -19.98 43.49 -11.10
CA GLU A 14 -20.14 44.72 -11.86
C GLU A 14 -18.78 45.18 -12.42
N LYS A 15 -18.78 45.62 -13.68
CA LYS A 15 -17.62 46.27 -14.29
C LYS A 15 -17.40 47.63 -13.63
N LEU A 16 -16.19 47.87 -13.17
CA LEU A 16 -15.80 49.14 -12.58
C LEU A 16 -14.94 49.94 -13.56
N SER A 17 -15.22 51.23 -13.69
CA SER A 17 -14.40 52.16 -14.45
C SER A 17 -13.33 52.75 -13.52
N ARG A 18 -12.09 52.83 -14.02
CA ARG A 18 -11.00 53.47 -13.29
C ARG A 18 -11.05 54.97 -13.53
N GLY A 19 -11.09 55.74 -12.45
CA GLY A 19 -10.93 57.18 -12.47
C GLY A 19 -9.80 57.61 -11.54
N THR A 20 -9.30 58.83 -11.75
CA THR A 20 -8.34 59.46 -10.84
C THR A 20 -9.00 60.67 -10.22
N ARG A 21 -9.06 60.73 -8.89
CA ARG A 21 -9.36 61.96 -8.15
C ARG A 21 -8.09 62.46 -7.51
N TYR A 22 -7.95 63.77 -7.35
CA TYR A 22 -6.81 64.35 -6.66
C TYR A 22 -7.21 64.69 -5.25
N ARG A 23 -6.45 64.21 -4.26
CA ARG A 23 -6.53 64.71 -2.90
C ARG A 23 -5.49 65.81 -2.74
N ILE A 24 -5.89 66.91 -2.14
CA ILE A 24 -4.95 67.97 -1.77
C ILE A 24 -4.47 67.64 -0.36
N ASN A 25 -3.16 67.46 -0.21
CA ASN A 25 -2.54 67.27 1.09
C ASN A 25 -2.55 68.63 1.82
N SER A 26 -3.15 68.68 3.01
CA SER A 26 -3.38 69.93 3.76
C SER A 26 -2.09 70.59 4.25
N TRP A 27 -0.99 69.84 4.35
CA TRP A 27 0.27 70.31 4.92
C TRP A 27 1.21 70.93 3.89
N ASN A 28 1.27 70.38 2.67
CA ASN A 28 2.16 70.86 1.61
C ASN A 28 1.40 71.34 0.35
N LYS A 29 0.06 71.32 0.39
CA LYS A 29 -0.84 71.64 -0.74
C LYS A 29 -0.55 70.82 -2.02
N SER A 30 0.19 69.72 -1.91
CA SER A 30 0.48 68.87 -3.07
C SER A 30 -0.77 68.12 -3.52
N ARG A 31 -0.88 67.91 -4.84
CA ARG A 31 -1.96 67.11 -5.44
C ARG A 31 -1.50 65.68 -5.56
N GLU A 32 -2.05 64.82 -4.72
CA GLU A 32 -1.78 63.38 -4.76
C GLU A 32 -2.89 62.67 -5.56
N PRO A 33 -2.55 61.93 -6.63
CA PRO A 33 -3.54 61.17 -7.38
C PRO A 33 -4.03 59.98 -6.57
N LEU A 34 -5.32 59.95 -6.26
CA LEU A 34 -6.03 58.80 -5.72
C LEU A 34 -6.73 58.04 -6.84
N ARG A 35 -6.39 56.76 -6.96
CA ARG A 35 -7.15 55.84 -7.82
C ARG A 35 -8.52 55.63 -7.22
N THR A 36 -9.54 55.81 -8.04
CA THR A 36 -10.95 55.58 -7.70
C THR A 36 -11.55 54.58 -8.67
N LEU A 37 -12.47 53.76 -8.17
CA LEU A 37 -13.26 52.84 -8.97
C LEU A 37 -14.71 53.31 -8.91
N ALA A 38 -15.34 53.52 -10.05
CA ALA A 38 -16.74 53.91 -10.14
C ALA A 38 -17.56 52.79 -10.79
N PRO A 39 -18.72 52.42 -10.22
CA PRO A 39 -19.67 51.48 -10.81
C PRO A 39 -20.10 51.97 -12.20
N THR A 40 -20.25 51.04 -13.15
CA THR A 40 -20.64 51.37 -14.54
C THR A 40 -22.06 50.95 -14.89
N GLY A 41 -22.74 50.24 -13.99
CA GLY A 41 -24.04 49.62 -14.23
C GLY A 41 -23.99 48.40 -15.15
N LYS A 42 -22.80 47.97 -15.58
CA LYS A 42 -22.63 46.79 -16.47
C LYS A 42 -22.27 45.57 -15.66
N LEU A 43 -23.13 44.55 -15.71
CA LEU A 43 -22.97 43.28 -15.03
C LEU A 43 -22.26 42.24 -15.90
N ALA A 44 -21.58 41.32 -15.23
CA ALA A 44 -21.00 40.10 -15.79
C ALA A 44 -21.30 38.93 -14.87
N LEU A 45 -21.86 37.86 -15.44
CA LEU A 45 -22.19 36.60 -14.82
C LEU A 45 -21.16 35.54 -15.24
N PHE A 46 -20.64 34.83 -14.27
CA PHE A 46 -19.70 33.74 -14.43
C PHE A 46 -20.33 32.45 -13.93
N VAL A 47 -20.41 31.45 -14.81
CA VAL A 47 -20.96 30.13 -14.53
C VAL A 47 -19.80 29.14 -14.51
N GLU A 48 -19.26 28.89 -13.32
CA GLU A 48 -18.12 28.01 -13.04
C GLU A 48 -18.56 26.55 -12.88
N GLN A 49 -17.77 25.62 -13.42
CA GLN A 49 -18.04 24.19 -13.32
C GLN A 49 -16.85 23.46 -12.70
N GLN A 50 -16.98 23.03 -11.44
CA GLN A 50 -16.06 22.10 -10.75
C GLN A 50 -14.56 22.27 -11.09
N GLY A 51 -14.05 23.51 -11.12
CA GLY A 51 -12.63 23.80 -11.38
C GLY A 51 -12.17 23.74 -12.85
N THR A 52 -13.08 23.48 -13.80
CA THR A 52 -12.78 23.30 -15.24
C THR A 52 -13.03 24.56 -16.09
N GLY A 53 -13.00 25.72 -15.45
CA GLY A 53 -13.28 27.01 -16.07
C GLY A 53 -14.71 27.49 -15.88
N HIS A 54 -15.05 28.56 -16.59
CA HIS A 54 -16.34 29.24 -16.48
C HIS A 54 -16.87 29.68 -17.84
N THR A 55 -18.18 29.85 -17.93
CA THR A 55 -18.82 30.61 -19.01
C THR A 55 -19.07 32.02 -18.51
N GLU A 56 -18.52 33.02 -19.20
CA GLU A 56 -18.76 34.44 -18.93
C GLU A 56 -19.89 34.95 -19.82
N LEU A 57 -20.85 35.64 -19.22
CA LEU A 57 -21.93 36.35 -19.89
C LEU A 57 -21.92 37.78 -19.35
N ALA A 58 -21.83 38.79 -20.21
CA ALA A 58 -21.75 40.18 -19.79
C ALA A 58 -22.73 41.07 -20.56
N ASP A 59 -23.06 42.22 -20.00
CA ASP A 59 -23.86 43.24 -20.67
C ASP A 59 -23.15 43.77 -21.92
N LEU A 60 -23.90 43.83 -23.02
CA LEU A 60 -23.46 44.42 -24.28
C LEU A 60 -24.38 45.58 -24.67
N PRO A 61 -23.93 46.52 -25.52
CA PRO A 61 -24.79 47.60 -26.02
C PRO A 61 -26.08 47.03 -26.66
N GLY A 62 -27.24 47.38 -26.12
CA GLY A 62 -28.54 46.88 -26.58
C GLY A 62 -28.90 45.46 -26.14
N GLN A 63 -28.04 44.79 -25.38
CA GLN A 63 -28.24 43.42 -24.90
C GLN A 63 -27.83 43.33 -23.42
N LEU A 64 -28.72 43.78 -22.55
CA LEU A 64 -28.57 43.60 -21.11
C LEU A 64 -28.75 42.13 -20.72
N LEU A 65 -28.12 41.70 -19.63
CA LEU A 65 -28.21 40.33 -19.12
C LEU A 65 -29.64 39.97 -18.70
N GLU A 66 -30.40 40.93 -18.18
CA GLU A 66 -31.81 40.74 -17.80
C GLU A 66 -32.69 40.42 -19.01
N ASN A 67 -32.28 40.81 -20.22
CA ASN A 67 -32.99 40.50 -21.45
C ASN A 67 -32.51 39.18 -22.08
N GLN A 68 -31.55 38.50 -21.46
CA GLN A 68 -30.90 37.28 -21.95
C GLN A 68 -31.04 36.10 -20.97
N PHE A 69 -32.11 36.08 -20.16
CA PHE A 69 -32.33 35.01 -19.17
C PHE A 69 -32.27 33.61 -19.79
N GLU A 70 -32.85 33.40 -20.98
CA GLU A 70 -32.78 32.11 -21.68
C GLU A 70 -31.34 31.65 -21.93
N ARG A 71 -30.47 32.59 -22.34
CA ARG A 71 -29.04 32.32 -22.56
C ARG A 71 -28.32 32.02 -21.25
N VAL A 72 -28.68 32.71 -20.18
CA VAL A 72 -28.14 32.47 -18.83
C VAL A 72 -28.52 31.07 -18.33
N LEU A 73 -29.79 30.70 -18.43
CA LEU A 73 -30.29 29.38 -18.02
C LEU A 73 -29.65 28.27 -18.87
N ALA A 74 -29.55 28.46 -20.19
CA ALA A 74 -28.87 27.52 -21.07
C ALA A 74 -27.39 27.34 -20.72
N ALA A 75 -26.69 28.42 -20.31
CA ALA A 75 -25.30 28.32 -19.87
C ALA A 75 -25.17 27.55 -18.54
N ILE A 76 -26.10 27.75 -17.61
CA ILE A 76 -26.14 27.02 -16.34
C ILE A 76 -26.42 25.55 -16.58
N ASP A 77 -27.44 25.21 -17.38
CA ASP A 77 -27.81 23.82 -17.65
C ASP A 77 -26.68 23.08 -18.37
N ASN A 78 -26.10 23.65 -19.43
CA ASN A 78 -24.97 23.02 -20.12
C ASN A 78 -23.79 22.72 -19.17
N ARG A 79 -23.47 23.65 -18.27
CA ARG A 79 -22.41 23.45 -17.27
C ARG A 79 -22.79 22.40 -16.22
N HIS A 80 -24.06 22.36 -15.82
CA HIS A 80 -24.58 21.37 -14.88
C HIS A 80 -24.58 19.96 -15.47
N GLN A 81 -25.04 19.78 -16.71
CA GLN A 81 -24.99 18.51 -17.44
C GLN A 81 -23.54 18.00 -17.56
N GLY A 82 -22.61 18.90 -17.89
CA GLY A 82 -21.19 18.55 -17.88
C GLY A 82 -20.69 18.12 -16.49
N SER A 83 -21.20 18.73 -15.41
CA SER A 83 -20.83 18.39 -14.04
C SER A 83 -21.33 16.99 -13.66
N ILE A 84 -22.55 16.64 -14.05
CA ILE A 84 -23.12 15.30 -13.86
C ILE A 84 -22.24 14.24 -14.55
N ARG A 85 -21.90 14.46 -15.83
CA ARG A 85 -21.05 13.52 -16.59
C ARG A 85 -19.71 13.28 -15.92
N ARG A 86 -19.04 14.34 -15.46
CA ARG A 86 -17.77 14.20 -14.74
C ARG A 86 -17.92 13.41 -13.46
N VAL A 87 -18.92 13.71 -12.64
CA VAL A 87 -19.14 12.97 -11.38
C VAL A 87 -19.35 11.48 -11.66
N ALA A 88 -20.10 11.13 -12.71
CA ALA A 88 -20.27 9.75 -13.13
C ALA A 88 -18.95 9.11 -13.60
N GLU A 89 -18.16 9.80 -14.43
CA GLU A 89 -16.84 9.33 -14.89
C GLU A 89 -15.87 9.09 -13.73
N TRP A 90 -15.82 10.03 -12.76
CA TRP A 90 -14.99 9.90 -11.56
C TRP A 90 -15.42 8.72 -10.70
N ALA A 91 -16.72 8.52 -10.50
CA ALA A 91 -17.24 7.38 -9.73
C ALA A 91 -16.90 6.04 -10.39
N GLU A 92 -17.01 5.94 -11.72
CA GLU A 92 -16.62 4.75 -12.48
C GLU A 92 -15.11 4.49 -12.40
N LEU A 93 -14.29 5.53 -12.52
CA LEU A 93 -12.84 5.41 -12.41
C LEU A 93 -12.43 4.97 -11.00
N GLU A 94 -13.03 5.55 -9.97
CA GLU A 94 -12.79 5.18 -8.58
C GLU A 94 -13.17 3.72 -8.32
N ARG A 95 -14.33 3.27 -8.83
CA ARG A 95 -14.76 1.87 -8.73
C ARG A 95 -13.76 0.92 -9.40
N LYS A 96 -13.35 1.22 -10.63
CA LYS A 96 -12.35 0.41 -11.36
C LYS A 96 -11.01 0.38 -10.63
N SER A 97 -10.56 1.52 -10.10
CA SER A 97 -9.31 1.60 -9.34
C SER A 97 -9.38 0.72 -8.08
N LYS A 98 -10.46 0.80 -7.30
CA LYS A 98 -10.66 -0.05 -6.12
C LYS A 98 -10.69 -1.54 -6.47
N GLU A 99 -11.37 -1.92 -7.55
CA GLU A 99 -11.41 -3.31 -8.01
C GLU A 99 -10.01 -3.82 -8.41
N THR A 100 -9.26 -3.03 -9.18
CA THR A 100 -7.89 -3.40 -9.57
C THR A 100 -6.94 -3.52 -8.39
N GLU A 101 -7.07 -2.62 -7.41
CA GLU A 101 -6.25 -2.63 -6.20
C GLU A 101 -6.58 -3.84 -5.32
N SER A 102 -7.87 -4.12 -5.12
CA SER A 102 -8.31 -5.30 -4.38
C SER A 102 -7.82 -6.60 -5.02
N ARG A 103 -7.84 -6.69 -6.36
CA ARG A 103 -7.30 -7.86 -7.08
C ARG A 103 -5.80 -8.02 -6.88
N ARG A 104 -5.03 -6.93 -6.96
CA ARG A 104 -3.58 -6.94 -6.72
C ARG A 104 -3.23 -7.40 -5.31
N GLN A 105 -3.96 -6.91 -4.31
CA GLN A 105 -3.75 -7.30 -2.91
C GLN A 105 -4.04 -8.78 -2.68
N GLU A 106 -5.10 -9.32 -3.30
CA GLU A 106 -5.41 -10.75 -3.21
C GLU A 106 -4.33 -11.61 -3.89
N GLU A 107 -3.89 -11.25 -5.10
CA GLU A 107 -2.81 -11.94 -5.81
C GLU A 107 -1.50 -11.92 -5.01
N GLU A 108 -1.16 -10.80 -4.38
CA GLU A 108 0.04 -10.68 -3.54
C GLU A 108 -0.07 -11.57 -2.29
N ARG A 109 -1.24 -11.59 -1.64
CA ARG A 109 -1.49 -12.45 -0.48
C ARG A 109 -1.33 -13.93 -0.84
N GLN A 110 -1.94 -14.36 -1.94
CA GLN A 110 -1.82 -15.74 -2.42
C GLN A 110 -0.37 -16.13 -2.75
N ARG A 111 0.39 -15.23 -3.38
CA ARG A 111 1.83 -15.46 -3.64
C ARG A 111 2.63 -15.60 -2.36
N LYS A 112 2.41 -14.73 -1.37
CA LYS A 112 3.10 -14.81 -0.07
C LYS A 112 2.76 -16.09 0.68
N GLU A 113 1.50 -16.50 0.69
CA GLU A 113 1.08 -17.75 1.32
C GLU A 113 1.67 -18.98 0.60
N ALA A 114 1.70 -18.98 -0.73
CA ALA A 114 2.30 -20.06 -1.51
C ALA A 114 3.81 -20.15 -1.24
N LEU A 115 4.52 -19.02 -1.21
CA LEU A 115 5.95 -18.97 -0.90
C LEU A 115 6.22 -19.47 0.52
N ARG A 116 5.43 -19.03 1.51
CA ARG A 116 5.57 -19.48 2.89
C ARG A 116 5.37 -20.98 3.02
N LYS A 117 4.33 -21.54 2.37
CA LYS A 117 4.10 -23.00 2.36
C LYS A 117 5.24 -23.76 1.70
N ALA A 118 5.81 -23.23 0.61
CA ALA A 118 6.94 -23.84 -0.06
C ALA A 118 8.21 -23.81 0.81
N GLU A 119 8.45 -22.71 1.52
CA GLU A 119 9.59 -22.56 2.43
C GLU A 119 9.45 -23.47 3.67
N GLU A 120 8.27 -23.51 4.28
CA GLU A 120 7.95 -24.44 5.39
C GLU A 120 8.18 -25.90 4.98
N GLU A 121 7.77 -26.29 3.77
CA GLU A 121 7.99 -27.63 3.22
C GLU A 121 9.48 -27.90 2.93
N SER A 122 10.21 -26.92 2.38
CA SER A 122 11.66 -27.04 2.16
C SER A 122 12.42 -27.25 3.47
N GLN A 123 12.12 -26.43 4.48
CA GLN A 123 12.73 -26.55 5.81
C GLN A 123 12.43 -27.91 6.44
N ARG A 124 11.19 -28.42 6.33
CA ARG A 124 10.85 -29.77 6.80
C ARG A 124 11.67 -30.85 6.11
N ARG A 125 11.88 -30.73 4.80
CA ARG A 125 12.70 -31.68 4.03
C ARG A 125 14.17 -31.61 4.42
N GLU A 126 14.72 -30.41 4.59
CA GLU A 126 16.10 -30.22 5.04
C GLU A 126 16.32 -30.82 6.44
N VAL A 127 15.39 -30.59 7.37
CA VAL A 127 15.43 -31.20 8.71
C VAL A 127 15.42 -32.72 8.59
N LEU A 128 14.51 -33.30 7.78
CA LEU A 128 14.45 -34.75 7.59
C LEU A 128 15.76 -35.31 6.99
N ILE A 129 16.34 -34.64 6.00
CA ILE A 129 17.61 -35.05 5.39
C ILE A 129 18.73 -35.04 6.44
N SER A 130 18.84 -33.96 7.22
CA SER A 130 19.85 -33.88 8.28
C SER A 130 19.66 -34.94 9.37
N GLU A 131 18.42 -35.27 9.72
CA GLU A 131 18.12 -36.37 10.65
C GLU A 131 18.61 -37.71 10.08
N VAL A 132 18.35 -37.99 8.80
CA VAL A 132 18.81 -39.23 8.14
C VAL A 132 20.34 -39.30 8.07
N GLU A 133 21.01 -38.19 7.79
CA GLU A 133 22.47 -38.11 7.76
C GLU A 133 23.07 -38.36 9.15
N ASN A 134 22.53 -37.71 10.18
CA ASN A 134 22.98 -37.89 11.56
C ASN A 134 22.78 -39.32 12.05
N TRP A 135 21.62 -39.93 11.73
CA TRP A 135 21.38 -41.35 11.99
C TRP A 135 22.42 -42.25 11.29
N ARG A 136 22.70 -42.00 10.01
CA ARG A 136 23.69 -42.77 9.25
C ARG A 136 25.09 -42.66 9.88
N LEU A 137 25.49 -41.47 10.29
CA LEU A 137 26.77 -41.25 10.97
C LEU A 137 26.84 -42.01 12.31
N ALA A 138 25.78 -41.97 13.11
CA ALA A 138 25.70 -42.73 14.37
C ALA A 138 25.86 -44.25 14.13
N VAL A 139 25.19 -44.80 13.10
CA VAL A 139 25.33 -46.21 12.70
C VAL A 139 26.77 -46.53 12.29
N LEU A 140 27.41 -45.67 11.49
CA LEU A 140 28.79 -45.87 11.06
C LEU A 140 29.79 -45.84 12.23
N ILE A 141 29.61 -44.92 13.19
CA ILE A 141 30.44 -44.87 14.41
C ILE A 141 30.28 -46.16 15.21
N ARG A 142 29.04 -46.63 15.45
CA ARG A 142 28.78 -47.88 16.17
C ARG A 142 29.40 -49.09 15.46
N ALA A 143 29.29 -49.16 14.13
CA ALA A 143 29.91 -50.22 13.33
C ALA A 143 31.44 -50.19 13.40
N TYR A 144 32.04 -49.00 13.38
CA TYR A 144 33.48 -48.81 13.51
C TYR A 144 34.00 -49.27 14.89
N LEU A 145 33.30 -48.89 15.96
CA LEU A 145 33.64 -49.35 17.33
C LEU A 145 33.53 -50.88 17.45
N ALA A 146 32.48 -51.48 16.90
CA ALA A 146 32.32 -52.94 16.91
C ALA A 146 33.46 -53.65 16.14
N MET A 147 33.92 -53.09 15.02
CA MET A 147 35.08 -53.60 14.28
C MET A 147 36.35 -53.55 15.12
N LEU A 148 36.62 -52.44 15.80
CA LEU A 148 37.80 -52.28 16.67
C LEU A 148 37.75 -53.22 17.89
N ASP A 149 36.59 -53.36 18.51
CA ASP A 149 36.37 -54.30 19.63
C ASP A 149 36.66 -55.75 19.20
N ASN A 150 36.23 -56.13 17.99
CA ASN A 150 36.50 -57.46 17.45
C ASN A 150 38.00 -57.70 17.18
N GLN A 151 38.72 -56.68 16.69
CA GLN A 151 40.17 -56.78 16.47
C GLN A 151 40.93 -56.93 17.79
N ILE A 152 40.54 -56.18 18.83
CA ILE A 152 41.13 -56.30 20.17
C ILE A 152 40.82 -57.67 20.78
N GLY A 153 39.57 -58.14 20.68
CA GLY A 153 39.17 -59.48 21.13
C GLY A 153 39.89 -60.62 20.40
N SER A 154 40.32 -60.39 19.16
CA SER A 154 41.09 -61.34 18.33
C SER A 154 42.61 -61.29 18.59
N GLY A 155 43.07 -60.53 19.60
CA GLY A 155 44.47 -60.51 20.04
C GLY A 155 45.26 -59.25 19.68
N ALA A 156 44.63 -58.22 19.11
CA ALA A 156 45.28 -56.92 18.95
C ALA A 156 45.45 -56.22 20.31
N ARG A 157 46.60 -55.59 20.53
CA ARG A 157 46.85 -54.85 21.78
C ARG A 157 46.10 -53.51 21.75
N PRO A 158 45.19 -53.23 22.70
CA PRO A 158 44.51 -51.95 22.77
C PRO A 158 45.52 -50.85 23.10
N ALA A 159 45.29 -49.64 22.58
CA ALA A 159 46.03 -48.46 23.01
C ALA A 159 45.69 -48.12 24.47
N ASP A 160 46.63 -47.51 25.19
CA ASP A 160 46.51 -47.26 26.65
C ASP A 160 45.30 -46.39 27.06
N ALA A 161 44.68 -45.68 26.11
CA ALA A 161 43.49 -44.84 26.32
C ALA A 161 42.24 -45.29 25.52
N TYR A 162 42.24 -46.50 24.97
CA TYR A 162 41.17 -46.97 24.07
C TYR A 162 39.79 -47.02 24.75
N SER A 163 39.70 -47.46 26.00
CA SER A 163 38.43 -47.56 26.75
C SER A 163 37.76 -46.20 26.91
N THR A 164 38.50 -45.20 27.40
CA THR A 164 38.01 -43.83 27.58
C THR A 164 37.59 -43.20 26.27
N TRP A 165 38.39 -43.41 25.20
CA TRP A 165 38.04 -42.91 23.87
C TRP A 165 36.80 -43.59 23.29
N ARG A 166 36.63 -44.91 23.49
CA ARG A 166 35.48 -45.67 23.02
C ARG A 166 34.19 -45.20 23.69
N GLU A 167 34.19 -44.97 25.00
CA GLU A 167 33.03 -44.46 25.73
C GLU A 167 32.62 -43.06 25.24
N TRP A 168 33.60 -42.18 25.00
CA TRP A 168 33.34 -40.89 24.37
C TRP A 168 32.74 -41.05 22.96
N ALA A 169 33.31 -41.90 22.11
CA ALA A 169 32.84 -42.11 20.74
C ALA A 169 31.41 -42.70 20.70
N LEU A 170 31.07 -43.58 21.65
CA LEU A 170 29.72 -44.11 21.81
C LEU A 170 28.73 -43.01 22.24
N THR A 171 29.16 -42.12 23.15
CA THR A 171 28.35 -40.96 23.56
C THR A 171 28.06 -40.02 22.39
N VAL A 172 29.07 -39.75 21.54
CA VAL A 172 28.90 -38.96 20.31
C VAL A 172 27.89 -39.61 19.35
N ALA A 173 27.94 -40.94 19.18
CA ALA A 173 26.97 -41.65 18.35
C ALA A 173 25.54 -41.56 18.90
N ASP A 174 25.37 -41.63 20.22
CA ASP A 174 24.08 -41.51 20.89
C ASP A 174 23.49 -40.10 20.84
N ASP A 175 24.33 -39.07 20.91
CA ASP A 175 23.91 -37.67 20.78
C ASP A 175 23.49 -37.32 19.35
N LEU A 176 24.16 -37.91 18.35
CA LEU A 176 23.82 -37.74 16.93
C LEU A 176 22.55 -38.49 16.53
N ASP A 177 22.21 -39.60 17.20
CA ASP A 177 21.11 -40.47 16.80
C ASP A 177 19.73 -39.83 17.09
N PRO A 178 18.98 -39.38 16.06
CA PRO A 178 17.70 -38.71 16.25
C PRO A 178 16.57 -39.67 16.65
N THR A 179 16.78 -41.00 16.55
CA THR A 179 15.73 -41.99 16.81
C THR A 179 15.21 -41.96 18.24
N ARG A 180 16.05 -41.64 19.24
CA ARG A 180 15.61 -41.50 20.64
C ARG A 180 14.56 -40.40 20.83
N ARG A 181 14.58 -39.35 19.99
CA ARG A 181 13.61 -38.25 20.05
C ARG A 181 12.33 -38.55 19.26
N ARG A 182 12.43 -39.33 18.18
CA ARG A 182 11.29 -39.70 17.30
C ARG A 182 10.52 -40.93 17.79
N ALA A 183 11.18 -41.86 18.47
CA ALA A 183 10.64 -43.16 18.89
C ALA A 183 10.27 -43.24 20.38
N ALA A 184 10.06 -42.10 21.06
CA ALA A 184 9.51 -42.08 22.42
C ALA A 184 8.11 -42.72 22.40
N PHE A 185 8.07 -44.02 22.63
CA PHE A 185 6.88 -44.85 22.64
C PHE A 185 6.04 -44.43 23.85
N ARG A 186 4.92 -43.76 23.62
CA ARG A 186 3.91 -43.56 24.66
C ARG A 186 3.26 -44.91 24.92
N ALA A 187 3.71 -45.62 25.94
CA ALA A 187 2.99 -46.81 26.41
C ALA A 187 1.54 -46.40 26.74
N PRO A 188 0.52 -47.18 26.30
CA PRO A 188 -0.85 -46.91 26.69
C PRO A 188 -0.97 -47.02 28.21
N PRO A 189 -1.78 -46.16 28.88
CA PRO A 189 -1.96 -46.26 30.32
C PRO A 189 -2.65 -47.59 30.64
N ASP A 190 -1.99 -48.39 31.49
CA ASP A 190 -2.59 -49.57 32.12
C ASP A 190 -3.88 -49.16 32.83
N LEU A 191 -4.98 -49.82 32.47
CA LEU A 191 -6.23 -49.78 33.23
C LEU A 191 -6.10 -50.76 34.40
N GLY A 192 -5.75 -50.24 35.57
CA GLY A 192 -5.85 -50.91 36.87
C GLY A 192 -6.87 -50.22 37.75
#